data_AF-A0A3P7MT21-F1
#
_entry.id   AF-A0A3P7MT21-F1
#
_cell.length_a   1.000
_cell.length_b   1.000
_cell.length_c   1.000
_cell.angle_alpha   90.00
_cell.angle_beta   90.00
_cell.angle_gamma   90.00
#
_symmetry.space_group_name_H-M   'P 1'
#
loop_
_entity.id
_entity.type
_entity.pdbx_description
1 polymer ?
#
loop_
_entity_poly.entity_id
_entity_poly.type
_entity_poly.pdbx_seq_one_letter_code
_entity_poly.pdbx_strand_id
1 'polypeptide(L)'
;MEFYYIFNVARGHRFHVEVLPQWKVRQLQENIAHLTGIRVDDQVLLKGCGEILDSESLIQCSPSENNADSPVYLFQRSSRSEREDNRHWDQEINEITSIIDVSIENACSSERDPDLHRAYLNIPLRARECRNASQSAIHACARFVEEHRLIHQGWMALVNNMDDSVVRLKRRAARFQHQVDKVRFFYFF
;
A
#
# COMPACT_ATOMS: atom_id res chain seq x y z
N MET A 1 17.84 16.76 -2.20
CA MET A 1 17.02 15.63 -2.66
C MET A 1 16.12 15.26 -1.50
N GLU A 2 14.84 15.05 -1.78
CA GLU A 2 13.83 14.76 -0.76
C GLU A 2 13.17 13.42 -1.09
N PHE A 3 12.71 12.70 -0.08
CA PHE A 3 12.02 11.42 -0.27
C PHE A 3 10.53 11.66 -0.45
N TYR A 4 9.99 11.18 -1.57
CA TYR A 4 8.56 11.15 -1.83
C TYR A 4 8.03 9.73 -1.61
N TYR A 5 7.14 9.57 -0.64
CA TYR A 5 6.59 8.29 -0.23
C TYR A 5 5.36 7.91 -1.05
N ILE A 6 5.40 6.72 -1.63
CA ILE A 6 4.32 6.13 -2.43
C ILE A 6 3.92 4.79 -1.83
N PHE A 7 2.62 4.55 -1.76
CA PHE A 7 2.06 3.27 -1.35
C PHE A 7 1.31 2.63 -2.52
N ASN A 8 1.79 1.48 -2.98
CA ASN A 8 1.10 0.70 -4.00
C ASN A 8 -0.03 -0.10 -3.33
N VAL A 9 -1.26 0.35 -3.50
CA VAL A 9 -2.43 -0.22 -2.80
C VAL A 9 -2.69 -1.65 -3.23
N ALA A 10 -2.49 -1.97 -4.51
CA ALA A 10 -2.72 -3.31 -5.04
C ALA A 10 -1.69 -4.33 -4.51
N ARG A 11 -0.45 -3.89 -4.29
CA ARG A 11 0.66 -4.77 -3.84
C ARG A 11 0.90 -4.72 -2.34
N GLY A 12 0.23 -3.83 -1.61
CA GLY A 12 0.45 -3.61 -0.17
C GLY A 12 1.82 -3.03 0.18
N HIS A 13 2.61 -2.58 -0.80
CA HIS A 13 4.01 -2.24 -0.59
C HIS A 13 4.25 -0.72 -0.64
N ARG A 14 4.99 -0.22 0.36
CA ARG A 14 5.46 1.18 0.43
C ARG A 14 6.87 1.31 -0.14
N PHE A 15 7.08 2.31 -0.97
CA PHE A 15 8.41 2.69 -1.45
C PHE A 15 8.57 4.21 -1.48
N HIS A 16 9.78 4.67 -1.73
CA HIS A 16 10.06 6.09 -1.89
C HIS A 16 10.82 6.35 -3.19
N VAL A 17 10.65 7.56 -3.72
CA VAL A 17 11.40 8.08 -4.87
C VAL A 17 12.16 9.31 -4.39
N GLU A 18 13.44 9.40 -4.75
CA GLU A 18 14.22 10.62 -4.54
C GLU A 18 13.80 11.65 -5.57
N VAL A 19 13.24 12.77 -5.10
CA VAL A 19 12.71 13.83 -5.95
C VAL A 19 13.44 15.15 -5.71
N LEU A 20 13.30 16.06 -6.68
CA LEU A 20 13.67 17.45 -6.55
C LEU A 20 12.41 18.31 -6.45
N PRO A 21 12.37 19.38 -5.62
CA PRO A 21 11.17 20.21 -5.43
C PRO A 21 10.60 20.84 -6.71
N GLN A 22 11.44 21.05 -7.72
CA GLN A 22 11.04 21.57 -9.03
C GLN A 22 10.44 20.52 -9.97
N TRP A 23 10.39 19.26 -9.56
CA TRP A 23 9.82 18.21 -10.39
C TRP A 23 8.33 18.39 -10.56
N LYS A 24 7.85 18.08 -11.76
CA LYS A 24 6.43 17.85 -12.01
C LYS A 24 6.04 16.44 -11.60
N VAL A 25 4.77 16.25 -11.27
CA VAL A 25 4.19 14.93 -11.01
C VAL A 25 4.45 13.97 -12.18
N ARG A 26 4.49 14.45 -13.43
CA ARG A 26 4.87 13.64 -14.59
C ARG A 26 6.24 12.95 -14.45
N GLN A 27 7.24 13.66 -13.92
CA GLN A 27 8.58 13.08 -13.72
C GLN A 27 8.58 12.03 -12.61
N LEU A 28 7.75 12.24 -11.58
CA LEU A 28 7.49 11.22 -10.56
C LEU A 28 6.82 9.99 -11.17
N GLN A 29 5.80 10.16 -12.01
CA GLN A 29 5.11 9.05 -12.68
C GLN A 29 6.06 8.25 -13.57
N GLU A 30 6.97 8.92 -14.28
CA GLU A 30 8.02 8.26 -15.08
C GLU A 30 8.95 7.41 -14.18
N ASN A 31 9.38 7.93 -13.04
CA ASN A 31 10.18 7.17 -12.07
C ASN A 31 9.41 5.98 -11.48
N ILE A 32 8.13 6.18 -11.12
CA ILE A 32 7.25 5.09 -10.66
C ILE A 32 7.11 4.04 -11.76
N ALA A 33 7.01 4.42 -13.03
CA ALA A 33 6.92 3.48 -14.14
C ALA A 33 8.19 2.62 -14.26
N HIS A 34 9.36 3.22 -14.07
CA HIS A 34 10.63 2.50 -14.05
C HIS A 34 10.73 1.52 -12.86
N LEU A 35 10.23 1.90 -11.68
CA LEU A 35 10.32 1.07 -10.47
C LEU A 35 9.27 -0.05 -10.42
N THR A 36 8.07 0.21 -10.93
CA THR A 36 6.92 -0.69 -10.77
C THR A 36 6.52 -1.42 -12.04
N GLY A 37 6.95 -0.93 -13.21
CA GLY A 37 6.49 -1.39 -14.52
C GLY A 37 5.11 -0.88 -14.91
N ILE A 38 4.44 -0.09 -14.07
CA ILE A 38 3.11 0.46 -14.36
C ILE A 38 3.26 1.66 -15.30
N ARG A 39 2.67 1.60 -16.49
CA ARG A 39 2.71 2.70 -17.47
C ARG A 39 2.11 3.97 -16.88
N VAL A 40 2.69 5.13 -17.19
CA VAL A 40 2.22 6.44 -16.73
C VAL A 40 0.70 6.63 -16.94
N ASP A 41 0.18 6.25 -18.12
CA ASP A 41 -1.25 6.38 -18.46
C ASP A 41 -2.19 5.49 -17.61
N ASP A 42 -1.65 4.41 -17.05
CA ASP A 42 -2.35 3.47 -16.19
C ASP A 42 -2.20 3.83 -14.70
N GLN A 43 -1.29 4.74 -14.34
CA GLN A 43 -1.09 5.18 -12.96
C GLN A 43 -2.15 6.19 -12.54
N VAL A 44 -2.77 5.93 -11.39
CA VAL A 44 -3.66 6.86 -10.70
C VAL A 44 -3.06 7.15 -9.33
N LEU A 45 -2.64 8.40 -9.13
CA LEU A 45 -2.02 8.85 -7.88
C LEU A 45 -3.01 9.71 -7.09
N LEU A 46 -3.30 9.29 -5.85
CA LEU A 46 -4.24 9.94 -4.95
C LEU A 46 -3.55 10.37 -3.65
N LYS A 47 -3.84 11.59 -3.19
CA LYS A 47 -3.58 11.98 -1.79
C LYS A 47 -4.59 11.31 -0.86
N GLY A 48 -4.31 11.26 0.45
CA GLY A 48 -5.21 10.62 1.43
C GLY A 48 -6.63 11.21 1.49
N CYS A 49 -6.84 12.45 1.05
CA CYS A 49 -8.17 13.06 0.94
C CYS A 49 -8.94 12.68 -0.33
N GLY A 50 -8.34 11.94 -1.26
CA GLY A 50 -8.93 11.59 -2.56
C GLY A 50 -8.65 12.58 -3.69
N GLU A 51 -7.80 13.58 -3.47
CA GLU A 51 -7.33 14.49 -4.52
C GLU A 51 -6.41 13.74 -5.51
N ILE A 52 -6.66 13.89 -6.81
CA ILE A 52 -5.79 13.36 -7.87
C ILE A 52 -4.60 14.30 -8.05
N LEU A 53 -3.40 13.74 -8.12
CA LEU A 53 -2.22 14.50 -8.51
C LEU A 53 -2.26 14.78 -10.01
N ASP A 54 -2.30 16.06 -10.37
CA ASP A 54 -2.22 16.51 -11.77
C ASP A 54 -0.78 16.38 -12.29
N SER A 55 -0.60 15.71 -13.42
CA SER A 55 0.71 15.45 -14.03
C SER A 55 1.53 16.71 -14.29
N GLU A 56 0.86 17.85 -14.55
CA GLU A 56 1.51 19.12 -14.83
C GLU A 56 1.83 19.95 -13.58
N SER A 57 1.29 19.57 -12.43
CA SER A 57 1.53 20.24 -11.16
C SER A 57 2.92 19.90 -10.59
N LEU A 58 3.49 20.83 -9.82
CA LEU A 58 4.75 20.61 -9.11
C LEU A 58 4.54 19.68 -7.91
N ILE A 59 5.53 18.85 -7.63
CA ILE A 59 5.50 17.95 -6.47
C ILE A 59 5.65 18.78 -5.19
N GLN A 60 4.72 18.58 -4.25
CA GLN A 60 4.78 19.17 -2.93
C GLN A 60 5.47 18.20 -1.97
N CYS A 61 6.73 18.50 -1.61
CA CYS A 61 7.56 17.62 -0.79
C CYS A 61 7.50 17.95 0.71
N SER A 62 6.53 18.76 1.14
CA SER A 62 6.42 19.14 2.55
C SER A 62 6.12 17.89 3.39
N PRO A 63 6.82 17.67 4.52
CA PRO A 63 6.59 16.50 5.38
C PRO A 63 5.16 16.41 5.94
N SER A 64 4.47 17.54 6.00
CA SER A 64 3.05 17.64 6.37
C SER A 64 2.12 17.07 5.31
N GLU A 65 2.52 17.06 4.05
CA GLU A 65 1.71 16.59 2.92
C GLU A 65 2.09 15.18 2.46
N ASN A 66 3.36 14.80 2.62
CA ASN A 66 3.84 13.48 2.24
C ASN A 66 4.90 12.97 3.22
N ASN A 67 4.61 11.84 3.85
CA ASN A 67 5.54 11.14 4.74
C ASN A 67 5.24 9.63 4.76
N ALA A 68 5.94 8.88 5.60
CA ALA A 68 5.77 7.44 5.72
C ALA A 68 4.35 7.02 6.12
N ASP A 69 3.68 7.81 6.96
CA ASP A 69 2.34 7.50 7.51
C ASP A 69 1.20 8.04 6.64
N SER A 70 1.50 9.05 5.81
CA SER A 70 0.62 9.71 4.85
C SER A 70 1.25 9.73 3.44
N PRO A 71 1.42 8.56 2.80
CA PRO A 71 1.97 8.48 1.46
C PRO A 71 0.94 8.88 0.39
N VAL A 72 1.41 9.02 -0.85
CA VAL A 72 0.52 9.06 -2.02
C VAL A 72 0.16 7.64 -2.43
N TYR A 73 -1.12 7.41 -2.68
CA TYR A 73 -1.66 6.11 -3.03
C TYR A 73 -1.64 5.89 -4.54
N LEU A 74 -0.97 4.82 -4.96
CA LEU A 74 -0.86 4.39 -6.35
C LEU A 74 -1.87 3.28 -6.64
N PHE A 75 -2.71 3.55 -7.64
CA PHE A 75 -3.64 2.61 -8.25
C PHE A 75 -3.29 2.39 -9.72
N GLN A 76 -3.61 1.21 -10.24
CA GLN A 76 -3.47 0.88 -11.66
C GLN A 76 -4.87 0.76 -12.29
N ARG A 77 -5.10 1.45 -13.41
CA ARG A 77 -6.41 1.48 -14.10
C ARG A 77 -6.84 0.14 -14.68
N SER A 78 -5.90 -0.62 -15.24
CA SER A 78 -6.20 -1.86 -15.93
C SER A 78 -5.39 -3.00 -15.31
N SER A 79 -6.08 -3.88 -14.58
CA SER A 79 -5.48 -5.07 -13.97
C SER A 79 -5.22 -6.14 -15.01
N ARG A 80 -4.15 -5.99 -15.78
CA ARG A 80 -3.70 -7.05 -16.69
C ARG A 80 -3.08 -8.25 -15.93
N SER A 81 -2.80 -8.12 -14.64
CA SER A 81 -2.18 -9.18 -13.84
C SER A 81 -2.65 -9.16 -12.38
N GLU A 82 -3.90 -9.53 -12.13
CA GLU A 82 -4.46 -9.64 -10.77
C GLU A 82 -4.24 -11.03 -10.13
N ARG A 83 -3.63 -11.99 -10.84
CA ARG A 83 -3.61 -13.40 -10.40
C ARG A 83 -2.40 -13.81 -9.56
N GLU A 84 -1.34 -13.01 -9.49
CA GLU A 84 -0.06 -13.47 -8.92
C GLU A 84 0.29 -12.92 -7.53
N ASP A 85 -0.21 -11.75 -7.12
CA ASP A 85 0.40 -11.00 -5.99
C ASP A 85 -0.26 -11.18 -4.61
N ASN A 86 -1.48 -11.74 -4.51
CA ASN A 86 -2.14 -11.91 -3.20
C ASN A 86 -1.47 -12.97 -2.29
N ARG A 87 -0.51 -13.76 -2.80
CA ARG A 87 0.13 -14.85 -2.03
C ARG A 87 1.32 -14.39 -1.18
N HIS A 88 1.77 -13.14 -1.30
CA HIS A 88 2.96 -12.68 -0.59
C HIS A 88 2.79 -12.80 0.93
N TRP A 89 1.64 -12.36 1.45
CA TRP A 89 1.34 -12.45 2.87
C TRP A 89 1.22 -13.87 3.36
N ASP A 90 0.52 -14.73 2.61
CA ASP A 90 0.37 -16.14 2.95
C ASP A 90 1.74 -16.83 3.02
N GLN A 91 2.62 -16.53 2.07
CA GLN A 91 3.97 -17.08 2.05
C GLN A 91 4.78 -16.63 3.28
N GLU A 92 4.78 -15.35 3.60
CA GLU A 92 5.52 -14.84 4.75
C GLU A 92 4.96 -15.33 6.08
N ILE A 93 3.64 -15.43 6.21
CA ILE A 93 2.98 -16.05 7.36
C ILE A 93 3.46 -17.49 7.51
N ASN A 94 3.45 -18.28 6.42
CA ASN A 94 3.91 -19.67 6.45
C ASN A 94 5.39 -19.79 6.83
N GLU A 95 6.24 -18.88 6.34
CA GLU A 95 7.67 -18.84 6.69
C GLU A 95 7.87 -18.56 8.19
N ILE A 96 7.15 -17.58 8.74
CA ILE A 96 7.21 -17.25 10.18
C ILE A 96 6.68 -18.40 11.03
N THR A 97 5.53 -18.99 10.65
CA THR A 97 4.97 -20.16 11.33
C THR A 97 5.96 -21.32 11.31
N SER A 98 6.59 -21.59 10.17
CA SER A 98 7.61 -22.63 10.07
C SER A 98 8.81 -22.38 11.00
N ILE A 99 9.29 -21.13 11.11
CA ILE A 99 10.40 -20.78 12.02
C ILE A 99 10.00 -21.02 13.48
N ILE A 100 8.77 -20.67 13.86
CA ILE A 100 8.24 -20.92 15.20
C ILE A 100 8.17 -22.42 15.46
N ASP A 101 7.57 -23.18 14.55
CA ASP A 101 7.37 -24.63 14.70
C ASP A 101 8.71 -25.35 14.84
N VAL A 102 9.70 -25.03 14.01
CA VAL A 102 11.07 -25.57 14.12
C VAL A 102 11.72 -25.21 15.45
N SER A 103 11.53 -23.98 15.94
CA SER A 103 12.10 -23.55 17.23
C SER A 103 11.48 -24.32 18.40
N ILE A 104 10.16 -24.56 18.35
CA ILE A 104 9.44 -25.37 19.34
C ILE A 104 9.89 -26.82 19.26
N GLU A 105 9.95 -27.42 18.08
CA GLU A 105 10.38 -28.80 17.88
C GLU A 105 11.81 -29.03 18.39
N ASN A 106 12.72 -28.09 18.12
CA ASN A 106 14.08 -28.11 18.62
C ASN A 106 14.15 -28.06 20.16
N ALA A 107 13.29 -27.26 20.80
CA ALA A 107 13.20 -27.18 22.25
C ALA A 107 12.63 -28.48 22.85
N CYS A 108 11.55 -29.01 22.30
CA CYS A 108 10.94 -30.28 22.73
C CYS A 108 11.88 -31.48 22.52
N SER A 109 12.68 -31.47 21.45
CA SER A 109 13.65 -32.53 21.18
C SER A 109 14.74 -32.60 22.26
N SER A 110 15.10 -31.46 22.86
CA SER A 110 16.06 -31.42 23.98
C SER A 110 15.55 -32.07 25.26
N GLU A 111 14.22 -32.21 25.45
CA GLU A 111 13.65 -32.96 26.58
C GLU A 111 13.83 -34.47 26.44
N ARG A 112 14.03 -34.95 25.20
CA ARG A 112 14.22 -36.37 24.88
C ARG A 112 15.69 -36.78 24.80
N ASP A 113 16.62 -35.85 25.05
CA ASP A 113 18.05 -36.12 25.00
C ASP A 113 18.44 -37.01 26.20
N PRO A 114 19.01 -38.21 25.97
CA PRO A 114 19.47 -39.07 27.05
C PRO A 114 20.67 -38.48 27.82
N ASP A 115 21.40 -37.52 27.24
CA ASP A 115 22.46 -36.79 27.92
C ASP A 115 21.90 -35.54 28.60
N LEU A 116 21.59 -35.68 29.89
CA LEU A 116 21.06 -34.61 30.73
C LEU A 116 22.00 -33.40 30.80
N HIS A 117 23.32 -33.61 30.82
CA HIS A 117 24.28 -32.51 30.91
C HIS A 117 24.24 -31.65 29.64
N ARG A 118 24.22 -32.32 28.48
CA ARG A 118 24.06 -31.66 27.18
C ARG A 118 22.71 -30.94 27.06
N ALA A 119 21.63 -31.56 27.52
CA ALA A 119 20.31 -30.95 27.54
C ALA A 119 20.32 -29.63 28.33
N TYR A 120 20.86 -29.65 29.56
CA TYR A 120 20.98 -28.46 30.41
C TYR A 120 21.81 -27.34 29.78
N LEU A 121 22.94 -27.67 29.15
CA LEU A 121 23.79 -26.67 28.50
C LEU A 121 23.12 -26.03 27.27
N ASN A 122 22.18 -26.73 26.62
CA ASN A 122 21.48 -26.22 25.45
C ASN A 122 20.23 -25.39 25.77
N ILE A 123 19.72 -25.39 27.01
CA ILE A 123 18.53 -24.61 27.40
C ILE A 123 18.66 -23.12 27.02
N PRO A 124 19.79 -22.41 27.30
CA PRO A 124 19.92 -21.01 26.92
C PRO A 124 19.90 -20.79 25.40
N LEU A 125 20.46 -21.73 24.62
CA LEU A 125 20.44 -21.68 23.16
C LEU A 125 19.01 -21.82 22.65
N ARG A 126 18.26 -22.83 23.11
CA ARG A 126 16.85 -23.04 22.74
C ARG A 126 15.96 -21.86 23.13
N ALA A 127 16.16 -21.32 24.32
CA ALA A 127 15.44 -20.12 24.76
C ALA A 127 15.70 -18.92 23.83
N ARG A 128 16.94 -18.76 23.34
CA ARG A 128 17.30 -17.70 22.39
C ARG A 128 16.67 -17.92 21.02
N GLU A 129 16.64 -19.15 20.52
CA GLU A 129 15.96 -19.52 19.26
C GLU A 129 14.47 -19.18 19.34
N CYS A 130 13.77 -19.64 20.38
CA CYS A 130 12.35 -19.32 20.59
C CYS A 130 12.11 -17.81 20.72
N ARG A 131 12.97 -17.09 21.44
CA ARG A 131 12.87 -15.63 21.55
C ARG A 131 13.00 -14.95 20.19
N ASN A 132 13.99 -15.34 19.39
CA ASN A 132 14.20 -14.77 18.06
C ASN A 132 13.01 -15.04 17.14
N ALA A 133 12.48 -16.27 17.14
CA ALA A 133 11.28 -16.63 16.37
C ALA A 133 10.08 -15.77 16.77
N SER A 134 9.82 -15.61 18.07
CA SER A 134 8.75 -14.75 18.57
C SER A 134 8.96 -13.28 18.22
N GLN A 135 10.20 -12.77 18.28
CA GLN A 135 10.51 -11.40 17.88
C GLN A 135 10.22 -11.17 16.39
N SER A 136 10.66 -12.09 15.52
CA SER A 136 10.35 -12.03 14.08
C SER A 136 8.84 -11.99 13.83
N ALA A 137 8.07 -12.83 14.54
CA ALA A 137 6.62 -12.84 14.43
C ALA A 137 5.98 -11.53 14.89
N ILE A 138 6.42 -10.96 16.01
CA ILE A 138 5.92 -9.66 16.51
C ILE A 138 6.20 -8.55 15.51
N HIS A 139 7.42 -8.50 14.96
CA HIS A 139 7.79 -7.48 13.97
C HIS A 139 6.98 -7.61 12.67
N ALA A 140 6.77 -8.83 12.18
CA ALA A 140 5.93 -9.08 11.02
C ALA A 140 4.47 -8.66 11.27
N CYS A 141 3.88 -9.05 12.40
CA CYS A 141 2.53 -8.63 12.77
C CYS A 141 2.38 -7.11 12.84
N ALA A 142 3.35 -6.41 13.46
CA ALA A 142 3.34 -4.95 13.52
C ALA A 142 3.38 -4.32 12.12
N ARG A 143 4.21 -4.88 11.22
CA ARG A 143 4.27 -4.44 9.82
C ARG A 143 2.98 -4.72 9.05
N PHE A 144 2.39 -5.90 9.23
CA PHE A 144 1.13 -6.27 8.58
C PHE A 144 0.02 -5.30 8.96
N VAL A 145 -0.12 -4.98 10.24
CA VAL A 145 -1.12 -4.01 10.72
C VAL A 145 -0.93 -2.65 10.06
N GLU A 146 0.32 -2.19 9.94
CA GLU A 146 0.63 -0.91 9.32
C GLU A 146 0.35 -0.91 7.81
N GLU A 147 0.73 -1.95 7.09
CA GLU A 147 0.44 -2.07 5.66
C GLU A 147 -1.08 -2.20 5.40
N HIS A 148 -1.80 -2.95 6.23
CA HIS A 148 -3.26 -3.00 6.20
C HIS A 148 -3.92 -1.64 6.47
N ARG A 149 -3.39 -0.86 7.43
CA ARG A 149 -3.84 0.50 7.71
C ARG A 149 -3.71 1.38 6.47
N LEU A 150 -2.56 1.33 5.79
CA LEU A 150 -2.32 2.09 4.56
C LEU A 150 -3.19 1.61 3.38
N ILE A 151 -3.41 0.31 3.23
CA ILE A 151 -4.35 -0.24 2.23
C ILE A 151 -5.74 0.34 2.46
N HIS A 152 -6.25 0.29 3.70
CA HIS A 152 -7.54 0.84 4.04
C HIS A 152 -7.64 2.34 3.73
N GLN A 153 -6.63 3.12 4.11
CA GLN A 153 -6.59 4.57 3.81
C GLN A 153 -6.55 4.84 2.30
N GLY A 154 -5.81 4.06 1.53
CA GLY A 154 -5.80 4.16 0.08
C GLY A 154 -7.18 3.91 -0.53
N TRP A 155 -7.88 2.86 -0.09
CA TRP A 155 -9.26 2.60 -0.53
C TRP A 155 -10.22 3.72 -0.15
N MET A 156 -10.09 4.29 1.06
CA MET A 156 -10.88 5.45 1.47
C MET A 156 -10.60 6.68 0.59
N ALA A 157 -9.35 6.92 0.21
CA ALA A 157 -8.99 7.99 -0.72
C ALA A 157 -9.66 7.79 -2.09
N LEU A 158 -9.69 6.55 -2.60
CA LEU A 158 -10.40 6.22 -3.84
C LEU A 158 -11.92 6.43 -3.72
N VAL A 159 -12.54 6.02 -2.62
CA VAL A 159 -13.97 6.24 -2.36
C VAL A 159 -14.29 7.74 -2.33
N ASN A 160 -13.51 8.53 -1.61
CA ASN A 160 -13.67 9.99 -1.56
C ASN A 160 -13.57 10.60 -2.96
N ASN A 161 -12.59 10.17 -3.77
CA ASN A 161 -12.44 10.62 -5.15
C ASN A 161 -13.67 10.28 -6.02
N MET A 162 -14.21 9.08 -5.83
CA MET A 162 -15.39 8.61 -6.56
C MET A 162 -16.64 9.41 -6.15
N ASP A 163 -16.85 9.67 -4.86
CA ASP A 163 -17.96 10.47 -4.37
C ASP A 163 -17.93 11.89 -4.95
N ASP A 164 -16.77 12.53 -4.95
CA ASP A 164 -16.55 13.82 -5.60
C ASP A 164 -16.87 13.77 -7.11
N SER A 165 -16.47 12.70 -7.78
CA SER A 165 -16.76 12.49 -9.20
C SER A 165 -18.26 12.34 -9.47
N VAL A 166 -18.98 11.61 -8.62
CA VAL A 166 -20.44 11.45 -8.68
C VAL A 166 -21.13 12.80 -8.48
N VAL A 167 -20.73 13.59 -7.49
CA VAL A 167 -21.29 14.92 -7.24
C VAL A 167 -21.07 15.84 -8.45
N ARG A 168 -19.85 15.86 -9.01
CA ARG A 168 -19.55 16.63 -10.23
C ARG A 168 -20.40 16.19 -11.42
N LEU A 169 -20.60 14.88 -11.60
CA LEU A 169 -21.41 14.35 -12.69
C LEU A 169 -22.89 14.72 -12.52
N LYS A 170 -23.46 14.58 -11.32
CA LYS A 170 -24.84 15.01 -11.01
C LYS A 170 -25.05 16.49 -11.32
N ARG A 171 -24.10 17.36 -10.94
CA ARG A 171 -24.15 18.80 -11.28
C ARG A 171 -24.11 19.05 -12.79
N ARG A 172 -23.29 18.31 -13.54
CA ARG A 172 -23.24 18.41 -15.02
C ARG A 172 -24.54 17.95 -15.66
N ALA A 173 -25.10 16.82 -15.20
CA ALA A 173 -26.38 16.29 -15.68
C ALA A 173 -27.53 17.27 -15.43
N ALA A 174 -27.60 17.89 -14.25
CA ALA A 174 -28.61 18.91 -13.94
C ALA A 174 -28.51 20.13 -14.86
N ARG A 175 -27.29 20.61 -15.17
CA ARG A 175 -27.09 21.71 -16.13
C ARG A 175 -27.51 21.32 -17.54
N PHE A 176 -27.18 20.10 -17.97
CA PHE A 176 -27.58 19.59 -19.28
C PHE A 176 -29.10 19.49 -19.40
N GLN A 177 -29.78 18.91 -18.39
CA GLN A 177 -31.23 18.82 -18.36
C GLN A 177 -31.89 20.20 -18.45
N HIS A 178 -31.39 21.18 -17.69
CA HIS A 178 -31.89 22.54 -17.74
C HIS A 178 -31.75 23.19 -19.13
N GLN A 179 -30.68 22.87 -19.88
CA GLN A 179 -30.54 23.35 -21.26
C GLN A 179 -31.48 22.63 -22.22
N VAL A 180 -31.66 21.32 -22.07
CA VAL A 180 -32.63 20.54 -22.87
C VAL A 180 -34.04 21.07 -22.67
N ASP A 181 -34.44 21.35 -21.44
CA ASP A 181 -35.77 21.89 -21.13
C ASP A 181 -35.97 23.25 -21.78
N LYS A 182 -34.97 24.15 -21.71
CA LYS A 182 -35.01 25.45 -22.40
C LYS A 182 -35.24 25.30 -23.91
N VAL A 183 -34.47 24.44 -24.57
CA VAL A 183 -34.63 24.22 -26.02
C VAL A 183 -36.02 23.64 -26.33
N ARG A 184 -36.52 22.73 -25.50
CA ARG A 184 -37.85 22.13 -25.67
C ARG A 184 -38.98 23.16 -25.54
N PHE A 185 -38.85 24.13 -24.65
CA PHE A 185 -39.80 25.25 -24.53
C PHE A 185 -39.77 26.20 -25.73
N PHE A 186 -38.61 26.39 -26.38
CA PHE A 186 -38.49 27.24 -27.57
C PHE A 186 -39.05 26.63 -28.86
N TYR A 187 -39.24 25.30 -28.94
CA TYR A 187 -39.80 24.62 -30.11
C TYR A 187 -41.30 24.32 -30.01
N PHE A 188 -41.94 24.66 -28.88
CA PHE A 188 -43.39 24.48 -28.65
C PHE A 188 -44.17 25.82 -28.59
N PHE A 189 -43.53 26.93 -28.96
CA PHE A 189 -44.13 28.22 -29.28
C PHE A 189 -43.67 28.64 -30.68
#